data_AF-A0A225UXY9-F1
#
_entry.id   AF-A0A225UXY9-F1
#
_cell.length_a   1.000
_cell.length_b   1.000
_cell.length_c   1.000
_cell.angle_alpha   90.00
_cell.angle_beta   90.00
_cell.angle_gamma   90.00
#
_symmetry.space_group_name_H-M   'P 1'
#
loop_
_entity.id
_entity.type
_entity.pdbx_description
1 polymer ?
#
loop_
_entity_poly.entity_id
_entity_poly.type
_entity_poly.pdbx_seq_one_letter_code
_entity_poly.pdbx_strand_id
1 'polypeptide(L)'
;MSSSFSSGPSSSYASVPLPAPIPTSGSWSAPASQSSTKNCPTCNKECKSTAKFCMGCGFNFAKSDEDEVARNVEAARLRQQQSRDREQQQRNQASLMANQAAQAYKPSW
;
A
#
# COMPACT_ATOMS: atom_id res chain seq x y z
N MET A 1 -25.15 -53.47 33.19
CA MET A 1 -24.98 -54.51 32.16
C MET A 1 -25.47 -53.90 30.86
N SER A 2 -24.71 -53.63 29.81
CA SER A 2 -23.30 -53.84 29.54
C SER A 2 -22.91 -52.81 28.47
N SER A 3 -21.75 -52.20 28.65
CA SER A 3 -21.10 -51.34 27.69
C SER A 3 -20.65 -52.14 26.47
N SER A 4 -20.64 -51.53 25.29
CA SER A 4 -19.87 -52.04 24.16
C SER A 4 -19.25 -50.86 23.42
N PHE A 5 -18.00 -50.62 23.79
CA PHE A 5 -17.03 -49.74 23.15
C PHE A 5 -16.27 -50.59 22.14
N SER A 6 -16.37 -50.23 20.85
CA SER A 6 -15.57 -50.85 19.79
C SER A 6 -14.45 -49.88 19.38
N SER A 7 -13.27 -50.22 19.88
CA SER A 7 -11.92 -50.09 19.34
C SER A 7 -11.68 -49.26 18.07
N GLY A 8 -10.73 -48.32 18.19
CA GLY A 8 -9.83 -47.92 17.10
C GLY A 8 -9.21 -46.53 17.28
N PRO A 9 -7.91 -46.40 17.61
CA PRO A 9 -7.23 -45.13 17.44
C PRO A 9 -6.88 -44.97 15.96
N SER A 10 -7.79 -44.40 15.19
CA SER A 10 -7.45 -43.89 13.85
C SER A 10 -6.58 -42.66 14.03
N SER A 11 -5.27 -42.91 14.08
CA SER A 11 -4.22 -41.94 13.81
C SER A 11 -4.34 -41.52 12.35
N SER A 12 -5.34 -40.73 12.04
CA SER A 12 -5.44 -39.98 10.80
C SER A 12 -4.80 -38.62 11.09
N TYR A 13 -3.46 -38.60 11.07
CA TYR A 13 -2.72 -37.39 10.72
C TYR A 13 -3.15 -37.00 9.30
N ALA A 14 -4.28 -36.31 9.20
CA ALA A 14 -4.72 -35.69 7.98
C ALA A 14 -3.67 -34.64 7.64
N SER A 15 -2.88 -34.93 6.62
CA SER A 15 -1.87 -34.05 6.07
C SER A 15 -2.51 -32.71 5.74
N VAL A 16 -2.27 -31.70 6.58
CA VAL A 16 -2.57 -30.31 6.23
C VAL A 16 -1.71 -29.99 5.01
N PRO A 17 -2.29 -29.60 3.87
CA PRO A 17 -1.50 -29.19 2.72
C PRO A 17 -0.67 -27.96 3.11
N LEU A 18 0.65 -28.07 2.97
CA LEU A 18 1.54 -26.93 3.13
C LEU A 18 1.19 -25.87 2.07
N PRO A 19 1.18 -24.58 2.41
CA PRO A 19 1.01 -23.53 1.41
C PRO A 19 2.11 -23.62 0.36
N ALA A 20 1.74 -23.43 -0.91
CA ALA A 20 2.67 -23.46 -2.04
C ALA A 20 3.83 -22.47 -1.81
N PRO A 21 5.06 -22.78 -2.26
CA PRO A 21 6.16 -21.83 -2.19
C PRO A 21 5.79 -20.57 -2.98
N ILE A 22 5.85 -19.42 -2.30
CA ILE A 22 5.77 -18.11 -2.95
C ILE A 22 6.85 -18.03 -4.03
N PRO A 23 6.52 -17.68 -5.29
CA PRO A 23 7.54 -17.50 -6.31
C PRO A 23 8.36 -16.26 -5.95
N THR A 24 9.49 -16.44 -5.28
CA THR A 24 10.51 -15.41 -5.14
C THR A 24 11.29 -15.30 -6.46
N SER A 25 10.58 -15.06 -7.57
CA SER A 25 11.18 -14.49 -8.78
C SER A 25 11.21 -12.96 -8.63
N GLY A 26 11.80 -12.53 -7.52
CA GLY A 26 12.27 -11.17 -7.35
C GLY A 26 13.75 -11.33 -7.06
N SER A 27 14.58 -11.16 -8.08
CA SER A 27 15.99 -10.84 -7.87
C SER A 27 15.99 -9.54 -7.06
N TRP A 28 16.01 -9.66 -5.74
CA TRP A 28 16.38 -8.55 -4.88
C TRP A 28 17.88 -8.41 -5.07
N SER A 29 18.25 -7.86 -6.22
CA SER A 29 19.54 -7.26 -6.42
C SER A 29 19.61 -6.20 -5.33
N ALA A 30 20.32 -6.53 -4.24
CA ALA A 30 20.80 -5.53 -3.32
C ALA A 30 21.41 -4.42 -4.21
N PRO A 31 21.00 -3.15 -4.06
CA PRO A 31 21.62 -2.11 -4.86
C PRO A 31 23.10 -2.15 -4.50
N ALA A 32 23.90 -2.69 -5.42
CA ALA A 32 25.34 -2.59 -5.37
C ALA A 32 25.62 -1.11 -5.07
N SER A 33 26.60 -0.85 -4.19
CA SER A 33 27.04 0.49 -3.83
C SER A 33 27.61 1.21 -5.06
N GLN A 34 26.75 1.52 -6.01
CA GLN A 34 27.01 2.41 -7.11
C GLN A 34 27.12 3.76 -6.45
N SER A 35 28.26 4.40 -6.61
CA SER A 35 28.42 5.82 -6.37
C SER A 35 27.33 6.55 -7.15
N SER A 36 26.18 6.77 -6.50
CA SER A 36 25.02 7.37 -7.14
C SER A 36 25.40 8.81 -7.48
N THR A 37 25.53 9.09 -8.77
CA THR A 37 25.76 10.43 -9.30
C THR A 37 24.48 10.91 -9.97
N LYS A 38 24.27 12.24 -9.96
CA LYS A 38 23.13 12.93 -10.56
C LYS A 38 23.65 14.08 -11.43
N ASN A 39 23.04 14.29 -12.60
CA ASN A 39 23.39 15.43 -13.44
C ASN A 39 22.71 16.70 -12.93
N CYS A 40 23.44 17.82 -12.91
CA CYS A 40 22.86 19.10 -12.57
C CYS A 40 21.84 19.54 -13.64
N PRO A 41 20.59 19.89 -13.30
CA PRO A 41 19.58 20.26 -14.29
C PRO A 41 19.89 21.58 -15.01
N THR A 42 20.78 22.42 -14.47
CA THR A 42 21.13 23.72 -15.05
C THR A 42 22.31 23.66 -16.01
N CYS A 43 23.38 22.95 -15.63
CA CYS A 43 24.63 22.92 -16.40
C CYS A 43 25.03 21.51 -16.88
N ASN A 44 24.21 20.51 -16.60
CA ASN A 44 24.38 19.09 -16.94
C ASN A 44 25.64 18.41 -16.41
N LYS A 45 26.43 19.08 -15.55
CA LYS A 45 27.61 18.51 -14.92
C LYS A 45 27.23 17.38 -13.96
N GLU A 46 27.99 16.29 -14.00
CA GLU A 46 27.86 15.19 -13.06
C GLU A 46 28.19 15.64 -11.64
N CYS A 47 27.27 15.41 -10.72
CA CYS A 47 27.36 15.74 -9.31
C CYS A 47 27.13 14.49 -8.46
N LYS A 48 27.64 14.47 -7.23
CA LYS A 48 27.34 13.38 -6.29
C LYS A 48 25.86 13.42 -5.89
N SER A 49 25.18 12.29 -5.72
CA SER A 49 23.75 12.26 -5.35
C SER A 49 23.47 13.00 -4.05
N THR A 50 24.38 12.91 -3.09
CA THR A 50 24.33 13.57 -1.77
C THR A 50 24.80 15.03 -1.81
N ALA A 51 25.20 15.57 -2.97
CA ALA A 51 25.65 16.96 -3.07
C ALA A 51 24.45 17.92 -2.87
N LYS A 52 24.60 18.87 -1.96
CA LYS A 52 23.62 19.95 -1.74
C LYS A 52 23.71 21.05 -2.80
N PHE A 53 24.88 21.22 -3.42
CA PHE A 53 25.12 22.25 -4.43
C PHE A 53 25.92 21.70 -5.62
N CYS A 54 25.68 22.22 -6.81
CA CYS A 54 26.51 21.94 -7.98
C CYS A 54 27.79 22.78 -7.94
N MET A 55 28.96 22.14 -8.01
CA MET A 55 30.25 22.84 -8.03
C MET A 55 30.53 23.59 -9.35
N GLY A 56 29.77 23.31 -10.41
CA GLY A 56 29.95 23.96 -11.73
C GLY A 56 29.20 25.28 -11.85
N CYS A 57 27.95 25.32 -11.41
CA CYS A 57 27.06 26.48 -11.60
C CYS A 57 26.42 27.02 -10.30
N GLY A 58 26.66 26.39 -9.15
CA GLY A 58 26.09 26.81 -7.87
C GLY A 58 24.64 26.41 -7.61
N PHE A 59 24.01 25.61 -8.48
CA PHE A 59 22.62 25.15 -8.31
C PHE A 59 22.42 24.44 -6.96
N ASN A 60 21.38 24.83 -6.20
CA ASN A 60 21.06 24.25 -4.89
C ASN A 60 20.08 23.07 -5.06
N PHE A 61 20.60 21.86 -4.89
CA PHE A 61 19.81 20.63 -4.96
C PHE A 61 18.91 20.44 -3.74
N ALA A 62 19.37 20.85 -2.55
CA ALA A 62 18.59 20.68 -1.32
C ALA A 62 17.22 21.34 -1.50
N LYS A 63 17.22 22.62 -1.88
CA LYS A 63 15.98 23.38 -2.07
C LYS A 63 15.02 22.71 -3.06
N SER A 64 15.55 22.20 -4.17
CA SER A 64 14.73 21.48 -5.16
C SER A 64 14.17 20.16 -4.63
N ASP A 65 14.96 19.40 -3.88
CA ASP A 65 14.53 18.15 -3.25
C ASP A 65 13.42 18.45 -2.22
N GLU A 66 13.56 19.50 -1.40
CA GLU A 66 12.56 19.94 -0.44
C GLU A 66 11.24 20.37 -1.11
N ASP A 67 11.32 21.16 -2.18
CA ASP A 67 10.14 21.60 -2.96
C ASP A 67 9.43 20.40 -3.62
N GLU A 68 10.16 19.36 -4.03
CA GLU A 68 9.58 18.13 -4.56
C GLU A 68 8.90 17.28 -3.47
N VAL A 69 9.53 17.14 -2.31
CA VAL A 69 8.92 16.48 -1.15
C VAL A 69 7.63 17.18 -0.75
N ALA A 70 7.61 18.52 -0.67
CA ALA A 70 6.41 19.29 -0.35
C ALA A 70 5.26 19.01 -1.33
N ARG A 71 5.54 19.00 -2.64
CA ARG A 71 4.54 18.65 -3.66
C ARG A 71 4.03 17.22 -3.52
N ASN A 72 4.91 16.27 -3.25
CA ASN A 72 4.52 14.88 -3.05
C ASN A 72 3.65 14.67 -1.81
N VAL A 73 3.95 15.39 -0.71
CA VAL A 73 3.13 15.36 0.52
C VAL A 73 1.74 15.93 0.25
N GLU A 74 1.63 17.07 -0.43
CA GLU A 74 0.32 17.66 -0.76
C GLU A 74 -0.48 16.76 -1.71
N ALA A 75 0.18 16.19 -2.72
CA ALA A 75 -0.46 15.23 -3.62
C ALA A 75 -0.97 13.98 -2.86
N ALA A 76 -0.23 13.51 -1.85
CA ALA A 76 -0.67 12.41 -0.99
C ALA A 76 -1.90 12.80 -0.17
N ARG A 77 -1.94 14.03 0.36
CA ARG A 77 -3.09 14.57 1.10
C ARG A 77 -4.34 14.64 0.24
N LEU A 78 -4.22 15.13 -1.00
CA LEU A 78 -5.34 15.21 -1.94
C LEU A 78 -5.90 13.82 -2.29
N ARG A 79 -5.02 12.83 -2.50
CA ARG A 79 -5.43 11.43 -2.74
C ARG A 79 -6.20 10.86 -1.54
N GLN A 80 -5.73 11.13 -0.32
CA GLN A 80 -6.43 10.70 0.89
C GLN A 80 -7.80 11.39 1.02
N GLN A 81 -7.88 12.68 0.74
CA GLN A 81 -9.14 13.42 0.79
C GLN A 81 -10.13 12.88 -0.23
N GLN A 82 -9.72 12.66 -1.47
CA GLN A 82 -10.58 12.09 -2.50
C GLN A 82 -11.09 10.69 -2.13
N SER A 83 -10.26 9.86 -1.48
CA SER A 83 -10.69 8.57 -0.95
C SER A 83 -11.78 8.72 0.11
N ARG A 84 -11.60 9.64 1.06
CA ARG A 84 -12.57 9.91 2.13
C ARG A 84 -13.88 10.47 1.58
N ASP A 85 -13.80 11.38 0.61
CA ASP A 85 -14.98 11.98 -0.02
C ASP A 85 -15.78 10.91 -0.78
N ARG A 86 -15.12 10.00 -1.49
CA ARG A 86 -15.76 8.88 -2.18
C ARG A 86 -16.45 7.92 -1.21
N GLU A 87 -15.77 7.58 -0.12
CA GLU A 87 -16.36 6.75 0.95
C GLU A 87 -17.57 7.45 1.59
N GLN A 88 -17.48 8.76 1.84
CA GLN A 88 -18.58 9.54 2.39
C GLN A 88 -19.76 9.62 1.43
N GLN A 89 -19.52 9.79 0.14
CA GLN A 89 -20.57 9.72 -0.89
C GLN A 89 -21.25 8.34 -0.91
N GLN A 90 -20.48 7.25 -0.82
CA GLN A 90 -21.02 5.90 -0.74
C GLN A 90 -21.87 5.71 0.52
N ARG A 91 -21.40 6.19 1.67
CA ARG A 91 -22.15 6.13 2.95
C ARG A 91 -23.44 6.95 2.89
N ASN A 92 -23.40 8.12 2.27
CA ASN A 92 -24.58 8.96 2.08
C ASN A 92 -25.61 8.28 1.17
N GLN A 93 -25.14 7.69 0.06
CA GLN A 93 -26.00 6.90 -0.83
C GLN A 93 -26.62 5.70 -0.11
N ALA A 94 -25.84 4.95 0.68
CA ALA A 94 -26.33 3.82 1.45
C ALA A 94 -27.37 4.23 2.49
N SER A 95 -27.15 5.36 3.17
CA SER A 95 -28.11 5.91 4.14
C SER A 95 -29.45 6.25 3.48
N LEU A 96 -29.41 6.85 2.28
CA LEU A 96 -30.62 7.16 1.52
C LEU A 96 -31.38 5.88 1.15
N MET A 97 -30.67 4.86 0.65
CA MET A 97 -31.27 3.56 0.30
C MET A 97 -31.92 2.89 1.52
N ALA A 98 -31.25 2.91 2.67
CA ALA A 98 -31.79 2.34 3.90
C ALA A 98 -33.06 3.04 4.37
N ASN A 99 -33.11 4.38 4.31
CA ASN A 99 -34.29 5.14 4.68
C ASN A 99 -35.48 4.82 3.77
N GLN A 100 -35.25 4.74 2.45
CA GLN A 100 -36.28 4.37 1.49
C GLN A 100 -36.85 2.96 1.75
N ALA A 101 -35.97 1.98 2.02
CA ALA A 101 -36.39 0.62 2.35
C ALA A 101 -37.24 0.57 3.63
N ALA A 102 -36.88 1.34 4.66
CA ALA A 102 -37.65 1.43 5.90
C ALA A 102 -39.06 2.00 5.67
N GLN A 103 -39.22 2.98 4.78
CA GLN A 103 -40.54 3.52 4.43
C GLN A 103 -41.40 2.54 3.64
N ALA A 104 -40.78 1.69 2.81
CA ALA A 104 -41.47 0.66 2.05
C ALA A 104 -41.89 -0.55 2.91
N TYR A 105 -41.31 -0.73 4.09
CA TYR A 105 -41.65 -1.81 5.00
C TYR A 105 -43.02 -1.55 5.66
N LYS A 106 -44.05 -2.27 5.19
CA LYS A 106 -45.34 -2.38 5.86
C LYS A 106 -45.42 -3.73 6.55
N PRO A 107 -45.24 -3.82 7.88
CA PRO A 107 -45.38 -5.08 8.58
C PRO A 107 -46.85 -5.53 8.51
N SER A 108 -47.10 -6.68 7.89
CA SER A 108 -48.40 -7.36 7.93
C SER A 108 -48.42 -8.27 9.16
N TRP A 109 -48.98 -7.76 10.25
CA TRP A 109 -49.43 -8.55 11.39
C TRP A 109 -50.94 -8.41 11.51
#